data_AF-A0A2D8AZM3-F1
#
_entry.id   AF-A0A2D8AZM3-F1
#
_cell.length_a   1.000
_cell.length_b   1.000
_cell.length_c   1.000
_cell.angle_alpha   90.00
_cell.angle_beta   90.00
_cell.angle_gamma   90.00
#
_symmetry.space_group_name_H-M   'P 1'
#
loop_
_entity.id
_entity.type
_entity.pdbx_description
1 polymer ?
#
loop_
_entity_poly.entity_id
_entity_poly.type
_entity_poly.pdbx_seq_one_letter_code
_entity_poly.pdbx_strand_id
1 'polypeptide(L)'
;MAQSVFGTAIDYRKVTIRRRKWAFFQPKNTTMAPRGHLHFHPDAAGYCDDFSAGNHHSQGHFIHEMTHVWQSQTKGEWYLPLHRHPWCRYDYSLKPGWRLEKYGIEQQAEIVKHAFWLRNGVRVAGIANPEAYALLVRFPGASG
;
A
#
# COMPACT_ATOMS: atom_id res chain seq x y z
N MET A 1 -12.58 -3.93 -3.40
CA MET A 1 -11.20 -3.74 -3.91
C MET A 1 -10.13 -4.20 -2.92
N ALA A 2 -9.84 -3.52 -1.79
CA ALA A 2 -8.71 -3.92 -0.92
C ALA A 2 -8.79 -5.37 -0.38
N GLN A 3 -10.00 -5.88 -0.11
CA GLN A 3 -10.21 -7.28 0.31
C GLN A 3 -9.70 -8.32 -0.69
N SER A 4 -9.67 -8.03 -2.00
CA SER A 4 -9.11 -8.98 -2.97
C SER A 4 -7.59 -9.07 -2.90
N VAL A 5 -6.92 -8.08 -2.31
CA VAL A 5 -5.46 -8.07 -2.12
C VAL A 5 -5.09 -8.58 -0.75
N PHE A 6 -5.67 -7.99 0.30
CA PHE A 6 -5.25 -8.24 1.69
C PHE A 6 -6.11 -9.28 2.41
N GLY A 7 -7.22 -9.73 1.81
CA GLY A 7 -8.11 -10.70 2.45
C GLY A 7 -8.53 -10.25 3.84
N THR A 8 -8.28 -11.09 4.84
CA THR A 8 -8.55 -10.83 6.26
C THR A 8 -7.34 -10.29 7.02
N ALA A 9 -6.24 -9.95 6.35
CA ALA A 9 -5.04 -9.40 6.99
C ALA A 9 -5.22 -7.98 7.54
N ILE A 10 -6.29 -7.29 7.14
CA ILE A 10 -6.65 -5.96 7.62
C ILE A 10 -8.04 -6.02 8.25
N ASP A 11 -8.19 -5.46 9.45
CA ASP A 11 -9.50 -5.17 10.02
C ASP A 11 -10.05 -3.87 9.39
N TYR A 12 -10.81 -4.01 8.30
CA TYR A 12 -11.35 -2.88 7.54
C TYR A 12 -12.29 -1.99 8.36
N ARG A 13 -12.93 -2.53 9.41
CA ARG A 13 -13.85 -1.76 10.27
C ARG A 13 -13.14 -0.65 11.03
N LYS A 14 -11.83 -0.82 11.26
CA LYS A 14 -10.97 0.18 11.92
C LYS A 14 -10.41 1.21 10.92
N VAL A 15 -10.58 0.98 9.62
CA VAL A 15 -10.04 1.85 8.58
C VAL A 15 -11.00 3.01 8.32
N THR A 16 -10.50 4.23 8.49
CA THR A 16 -11.24 5.44 8.08
C THR A 16 -10.39 6.24 7.11
N ILE A 17 -11.02 6.77 6.05
CA ILE A 17 -10.36 7.67 5.11
C ILE A 17 -10.68 9.10 5.55
N ARG A 18 -9.65 9.89 5.82
CA ARG A 18 -9.78 11.27 6.28
C ARG A 18 -8.98 12.19 5.39
N ARG A 19 -9.63 13.16 4.76
CA ARG A 19 -8.98 14.21 3.97
C ARG A 19 -8.44 15.32 4.87
N ARG A 20 -7.51 14.98 5.76
CA ARG A 20 -6.86 15.93 6.66
C ARG A 20 -5.44 15.47 6.97
N LYS A 21 -4.54 16.42 7.19
CA LYS A 21 -3.22 16.12 7.76
C LYS A 21 -3.37 15.41 9.11
N TRP A 22 -2.60 14.36 9.32
CA TRP A 22 -2.39 13.71 10.60
C TRP A 22 -1.47 14.51 11.51
N ALA A 23 -0.40 15.09 10.96
CA ALA A 23 0.54 15.95 11.67
C ALA A 23 0.88 17.19 10.83
N PHE A 24 1.24 18.29 11.49
CA PHE A 24 1.52 19.58 10.82
C PHE A 24 2.61 19.46 9.74
N PHE A 25 3.60 18.60 9.98
CA PHE A 25 4.74 18.30 9.09
C PHE A 25 4.48 17.18 8.08
N GLN A 26 3.24 16.69 7.92
CA GLN A 26 2.92 15.69 6.90
C GLN A 26 3.13 16.27 5.48
N PRO A 27 4.02 15.69 4.66
CA PRO A 27 4.21 16.13 3.28
C PRO A 27 2.95 15.92 2.42
N LYS A 28 2.78 16.74 1.37
CA LYS A 28 1.59 16.74 0.50
C LYS A 28 1.30 15.39 -0.18
N ASN A 29 2.34 14.60 -0.44
CA ASN A 29 2.24 13.32 -1.17
C ASN A 29 2.37 12.10 -0.24
N THR A 30 2.23 12.27 1.07
CA THR A 30 2.41 11.20 2.03
C THR A 30 1.07 10.93 2.72
N THR A 31 0.46 9.77 2.51
CA THR A 31 -0.71 9.37 3.30
C THR A 31 -0.23 8.75 4.60
N MET A 32 -0.65 9.29 5.74
CA MET A 32 -0.24 8.79 7.04
C MET A 32 -1.30 7.84 7.60
N ALA A 33 -0.90 6.64 8.04
CA ALA A 33 -1.78 5.66 8.68
C ALA A 33 -1.33 5.22 10.09
N PRO A 34 -1.19 6.14 11.06
CA PRO A 34 -0.61 5.84 12.37
C PRO A 34 -1.61 5.18 13.33
N ARG A 35 -2.92 5.21 13.05
CA ARG A 35 -3.95 4.53 13.86
C ARG A 35 -4.91 3.70 13.01
N GLY A 36 -4.41 3.17 11.89
CA GLY A 36 -5.23 2.43 10.92
C GLY A 36 -6.16 3.30 10.09
N HIS A 37 -6.03 4.63 10.11
CA HIS A 37 -6.82 5.55 9.30
C HIS A 37 -5.96 6.18 8.21
N LEU A 38 -6.44 6.21 6.97
CA LEU A 38 -5.76 6.87 5.85
C LEU A 38 -5.96 8.39 5.95
N HIS A 39 -4.90 9.12 6.28
CA HIS A 39 -4.91 10.58 6.26
C HIS A 39 -4.35 11.12 4.96
N PHE A 40 -5.22 11.48 4.02
CA PHE A 40 -4.82 12.15 2.78
C PHE A 40 -4.62 13.64 3.07
N HIS A 41 -3.49 14.19 2.62
CA HIS A 41 -3.31 15.64 2.66
C HIS A 41 -4.43 16.33 1.85
N PRO A 42 -5.02 17.44 2.31
CA PRO A 42 -6.14 18.09 1.61
C PRO A 42 -5.86 18.45 0.14
N ASP A 43 -4.62 18.87 -0.12
CA ASP A 43 -4.09 19.20 -1.45
C ASP A 43 -3.45 18.00 -2.20
N ALA A 44 -3.56 16.77 -1.68
CA ALA A 44 -3.04 15.61 -2.40
C ALA A 44 -3.88 15.37 -3.66
N ALA A 45 -3.23 15.40 -4.82
CA ALA A 45 -3.87 15.10 -6.11
C ALA A 45 -4.41 13.65 -6.22
N GLY A 46 -4.03 12.78 -5.27
CA GLY A 46 -4.40 11.37 -5.25
C GLY A 46 -5.69 11.03 -4.49
N TYR A 47 -6.42 11.99 -3.92
CA TYR A 47 -7.68 11.72 -3.22
C TYR A 47 -8.83 11.41 -4.21
N CYS A 48 -9.59 10.35 -3.94
CA CYS A 48 -10.79 9.98 -4.67
C CYS A 48 -11.88 9.57 -3.68
N ASP A 49 -13.13 10.01 -3.90
CA ASP A 49 -14.25 9.65 -3.02
C ASP A 49 -14.60 8.15 -3.11
N ASP A 50 -14.39 7.54 -4.28
CA ASP A 50 -14.43 6.10 -4.48
C ASP A 50 -13.25 5.63 -5.34
N PHE A 51 -12.20 5.18 -4.65
CA PHE A 51 -11.01 4.65 -5.31
C PHE A 51 -11.28 3.43 -6.19
N SER A 52 -12.37 2.69 -5.96
CA SER A 52 -12.72 1.53 -6.79
C SER A 52 -13.30 1.92 -8.15
N ALA A 53 -13.94 3.09 -8.25
CA ALA A 53 -14.46 3.65 -9.50
C ALA A 53 -13.41 4.50 -10.25
N GLY A 54 -12.25 4.77 -9.63
CA GLY A 54 -11.16 5.53 -10.24
C GLY A 54 -10.36 4.75 -11.29
N ASN A 55 -9.41 5.43 -11.94
CA ASN A 55 -8.50 4.81 -12.88
C ASN A 55 -7.47 3.88 -12.19
N HIS A 56 -6.71 3.12 -12.96
CA HIS A 56 -5.73 2.18 -12.40
C HIS A 56 -4.67 2.88 -11.52
N HIS A 57 -4.28 4.13 -11.84
CA HIS A 57 -3.34 4.88 -11.02
C HIS A 57 -3.90 5.17 -9.62
N SER A 58 -5.15 5.65 -9.53
CA SER A 58 -5.79 5.92 -8.23
C SER A 58 -6.05 4.63 -7.45
N GLN A 59 -6.48 3.55 -8.12
CA GLN A 59 -6.66 2.25 -7.49
C GLN A 59 -5.33 1.73 -6.93
N GLY A 60 -4.25 1.84 -7.71
CA GLY A 60 -2.91 1.43 -7.30
C GLY A 60 -2.37 2.25 -6.12
N HIS A 61 -2.55 3.57 -6.16
CA HIS A 61 -2.18 4.44 -5.05
C HIS A 61 -2.93 4.04 -3.77
N PHE A 62 -4.24 3.77 -3.85
CA PHE A 62 -4.99 3.29 -2.70
C PHE A 62 -4.47 1.95 -2.16
N ILE A 63 -4.14 0.99 -3.02
CA ILE A 63 -3.57 -0.30 -2.58
C ILE A 63 -2.18 -0.13 -1.94
N HIS A 64 -1.35 0.77 -2.47
CA HIS A 64 -0.08 1.15 -1.84
C HIS A 64 -0.35 1.64 -0.40
N GLU A 65 -1.26 2.60 -0.22
CA GLU A 65 -1.56 3.16 1.10
C GLU A 65 -2.24 2.15 2.05
N MET A 66 -3.06 1.24 1.53
CA MET A 66 -3.60 0.13 2.32
C MET A 66 -2.51 -0.85 2.79
N THR A 67 -1.38 -0.94 2.09
CA THR A 67 -0.22 -1.71 2.57
C THR A 67 0.37 -1.07 3.82
N HIS A 68 0.42 0.26 3.90
CA HIS A 68 0.82 0.96 5.11
C HIS A 68 -0.16 0.77 6.27
N VAL A 69 -1.47 0.76 5.98
CA VAL A 69 -2.49 0.39 6.99
C VAL A 69 -2.23 -1.01 7.54
N TRP A 70 -1.98 -1.99 6.67
CA TRP A 70 -1.61 -3.34 7.06
C TRP A 70 -0.35 -3.38 7.93
N GLN A 71 0.71 -2.65 7.54
CA GLN A 71 1.95 -2.55 8.30
C GLN A 71 1.70 -2.00 9.72
N SER A 72 0.93 -0.92 9.84
CA SER A 72 0.57 -0.34 11.15
C SER A 72 -0.31 -1.27 11.99
N GLN A 73 -1.30 -1.95 11.40
CA GLN A 73 -2.13 -2.90 12.15
C GLN A 73 -1.33 -4.11 12.64
N THR A 74 -0.33 -4.56 11.86
CA THR A 74 0.47 -5.75 12.19
C THR A 74 1.62 -5.43 13.14
N LYS A 75 2.25 -4.26 13.00
CA LYS A 75 3.49 -3.90 13.73
C LYS A 75 3.29 -2.80 14.79
N GLY A 76 2.10 -2.23 14.88
CA GLY A 76 1.73 -1.22 15.85
C GLY A 76 1.64 0.20 15.27
N GLU A 77 0.89 1.05 15.98
CA GLU A 77 0.54 2.42 15.59
C GLU A 77 1.77 3.33 15.31
N TRP A 78 2.88 3.08 16.01
CA TRP A 78 4.12 3.85 15.89
C TRP A 78 5.08 3.33 14.82
N TYR A 79 4.78 2.22 14.16
CA TYR A 79 5.70 1.61 13.21
C TYR A 79 6.04 2.54 12.04
N LEU A 80 5.05 3.08 11.34
CA LEU A 80 5.27 4.00 10.22
C LEU A 80 5.97 5.30 10.65
N PRO A 81 5.53 6.03 11.70
CA PRO A 81 6.25 7.22 12.17
C PRO A 81 7.74 6.98 12.45
N LEU A 82 8.11 5.80 12.95
CA LEU A 82 9.50 5.47 13.30
C LEU A 82 10.32 4.94 12.12
N HIS A 83 9.67 4.39 11.08
CA HIS A 83 10.35 3.69 9.99
C HIS A 83 10.22 4.37 8.62
N ARG A 84 9.27 5.30 8.46
CA ARG A 84 9.01 6.06 7.21
C ARG A 84 9.74 7.39 7.23
N HIS A 85 11.04 7.35 6.93
CA HIS A 85 11.90 8.52 6.87
C HIS A 85 12.07 9.03 5.42
N PRO A 86 12.47 10.30 5.19
CA PRO A 86 12.59 10.88 3.85
C PRO A 86 13.54 10.15 2.88
N TRP A 87 14.43 9.31 3.38
CA TRP A 87 15.37 8.51 2.59
C TRP A 87 14.87 7.09 2.26
N CYS A 88 13.61 6.77 2.52
CA CYS A 88 13.04 5.49 2.11
C CYS A 88 13.11 5.35 0.58
N ARG A 89 13.55 4.17 0.13
CA ARG A 89 13.68 3.87 -1.30
C ARG A 89 12.39 3.23 -1.81
N TYR A 90 11.93 3.71 -2.96
CA TYR A 90 10.77 3.17 -3.67
C TYR A 90 11.20 2.09 -4.67
N ASP A 91 12.36 2.28 -5.30
CA ASP A 91 12.92 1.33 -6.25
C ASP A 91 13.29 0.02 -5.55
N TYR A 92 12.97 -1.09 -6.22
CA TYR A 92 13.27 -2.43 -5.73
C TYR A 92 13.61 -3.36 -6.89
N SER A 93 14.16 -4.53 -6.54
CA SER A 93 14.25 -5.67 -7.46
C SER A 93 13.89 -6.91 -6.68
N LEU A 94 13.08 -7.79 -7.26
CA LEU A 94 12.71 -9.04 -6.60
C LEU A 94 13.96 -9.89 -6.40
N LYS A 95 14.20 -10.32 -5.16
CA LYS A 95 15.31 -11.20 -4.79
C LYS A 95 14.80 -12.62 -4.55
N PRO A 96 15.42 -13.65 -5.15
CA PRO A 96 15.05 -15.04 -4.90
C PRO A 96 15.02 -15.38 -3.40
N GLY A 97 13.97 -16.09 -2.96
CA GLY A 97 13.80 -16.52 -1.57
C GLY A 97 13.49 -15.40 -0.57
N TRP A 98 13.41 -14.14 -1.01
CA TRP A 98 12.98 -13.06 -0.12
C TRP A 98 11.46 -13.09 0.03
N ARG A 99 11.01 -13.01 1.28
CA ARG A 99 9.61 -12.74 1.59
C ARG A 99 9.34 -11.23 1.54
N LEU A 100 8.07 -10.84 1.46
CA LEU A 100 7.66 -9.44 1.41
C LEU A 100 8.25 -8.63 2.58
N GLU A 101 8.31 -9.21 3.78
CA GLU A 101 8.75 -8.52 4.99
C GLU A 101 10.25 -8.16 5.00
N LYS A 102 11.05 -8.74 4.09
CA LYS A 102 12.48 -8.39 3.93
C LYS A 102 12.70 -7.11 3.14
N TYR A 103 11.70 -6.62 2.42
CA TYR A 103 11.79 -5.36 1.67
C TYR A 103 11.52 -4.17 2.59
N GLY A 104 12.01 -2.99 2.21
CA GLY A 104 11.69 -1.74 2.90
C GLY A 104 10.20 -1.42 2.84
N ILE A 105 9.70 -0.59 3.76
CA ILE A 105 8.25 -0.35 3.90
C ILE A 105 7.59 0.21 2.63
N GLU A 106 8.28 1.10 1.91
CA GLU A 106 7.82 1.66 0.63
C GLU A 106 7.90 0.61 -0.49
N GLN A 107 8.98 -0.17 -0.51
CA GLN A 107 9.16 -1.26 -1.47
C GLN A 107 8.06 -2.32 -1.33
N GLN A 108 7.67 -2.65 -0.09
CA GLN A 108 6.54 -3.54 0.17
C GLN A 108 5.26 -2.99 -0.44
N ALA A 109 4.97 -1.71 -0.23
CA ALA A 109 3.78 -1.05 -0.77
C ALA A 109 3.78 -1.01 -2.31
N GLU A 110 4.95 -0.74 -2.91
CA GLU A 110 5.12 -0.80 -4.37
C GLU A 110 4.96 -2.22 -4.93
N ILE A 111 5.53 -3.24 -4.28
CA ILE A 111 5.35 -4.65 -4.68
C ILE A 111 3.87 -5.04 -4.64
N VAL A 112 3.15 -4.67 -3.57
CA VAL A 112 1.73 -4.98 -3.43
C VAL A 112 0.88 -4.24 -4.46
N LYS A 113 1.17 -2.96 -4.73
CA LYS A 113 0.54 -2.18 -5.81
C LYS A 113 0.74 -2.86 -7.18
N HIS A 114 1.98 -3.23 -7.51
CA HIS A 114 2.28 -3.88 -8.79
C HIS A 114 1.60 -5.25 -8.89
N ALA A 115 1.57 -6.04 -7.82
CA ALA A 115 0.81 -7.30 -7.81
C ALA A 115 -0.68 -7.09 -8.10
N PHE A 116 -1.29 -6.06 -7.49
CA PHE A 116 -2.68 -5.70 -7.76
C PHE A 116 -2.89 -5.28 -9.23
N TRP A 117 -2.05 -4.41 -9.77
CA TRP A 117 -2.11 -4.01 -11.18
C TRP A 117 -2.02 -5.20 -12.13
N LEU A 118 -1.05 -6.08 -11.91
CA LEU A 118 -0.84 -7.26 -12.75
C LEU A 118 -2.05 -8.22 -12.71
N ARG A 119 -2.66 -8.43 -11.53
CA ARG A 119 -3.90 -9.22 -11.39
C ARG A 119 -5.09 -8.62 -12.14
N ASN A 120 -5.09 -7.31 -12.36
CA ASN A 120 -6.14 -6.60 -13.08
C ASN A 120 -5.74 -6.30 -14.55
N GLY A 121 -4.74 -7.01 -15.09
CA GLY A 121 -4.35 -6.92 -16.50
C GLY A 121 -3.53 -5.69 -16.88
N VAL A 122 -3.09 -4.88 -15.92
CA VAL A 122 -2.21 -3.73 -16.18
C VAL A 122 -0.79 -4.23 -16.43
N ARG A 123 -0.20 -3.80 -17.55
CA ARG A 123 1.20 -4.10 -17.90
C ARG A 123 2.10 -3.07 -17.23
N VAL A 124 3.13 -3.53 -16.54
CA VAL A 124 4.10 -2.69 -15.85
C VAL A 124 5.47 -2.87 -16.51
N ALA A 125 6.10 -1.76 -16.89
CA ALA A 125 7.41 -1.80 -17.52
C ALA A 125 8.46 -2.45 -16.60
N GLY A 126 9.33 -3.29 -17.16
CA GLY A 126 10.35 -4.02 -16.40
C GLY A 126 9.86 -5.26 -15.64
N ILE A 127 8.56 -5.55 -15.65
CA ILE A 127 8.01 -6.79 -15.07
C ILE A 127 7.74 -7.81 -16.17
N ALA A 128 8.54 -8.88 -16.18
CA ALA A 128 8.39 -9.97 -17.15
C ALA A 128 7.51 -11.13 -16.67
N ASN A 129 7.44 -11.36 -15.35
CA ASN A 129 6.75 -12.50 -14.75
C ASN A 129 5.81 -12.02 -13.62
N PRO A 130 4.49 -12.00 -13.85
CA PRO A 130 3.49 -11.67 -12.83
C PRO A 130 3.40 -12.67 -11.67
N GLU A 131 3.69 -13.95 -11.90
CA GLU A 131 3.58 -15.01 -10.91
C GLU A 131 4.56 -14.79 -9.73
N ALA A 132 5.72 -14.19 -9.99
CA ALA A 132 6.68 -13.81 -8.95
C ALA A 132 6.06 -12.86 -7.91
N TYR A 133 5.17 -11.97 -8.34
CA TYR A 133 4.43 -11.06 -7.46
C TYR A 133 3.30 -11.78 -6.73
N ALA A 134 2.62 -12.72 -7.41
CA ALA A 134 1.58 -13.53 -6.80
C ALA A 134 2.10 -14.35 -5.61
N LEU A 135 3.35 -14.83 -5.68
CA LEU A 135 3.99 -15.56 -4.57
C LEU A 135 4.33 -14.67 -3.37
N LEU A 136 4.68 -13.41 -3.59
CA LEU A 136 5.03 -12.45 -2.54
C LEU A 136 3.79 -11.87 -1.85
N VAL A 137 2.70 -11.69 -2.60
CA VAL A 137 1.49 -11.00 -2.14
C VAL A 137 0.39 -12.03 -1.85
N ARG A 138 0.63 -12.90 -0.87
CA ARG A 138 -0.30 -13.97 -0.43
C ARG A 138 -0.81 -13.72 0.98
N PHE A 139 -1.67 -12.72 1.12
CA PHE A 139 -2.28 -12.41 2.41
C PHE A 139 -3.35 -13.45 2.79
N PRO A 140 -3.53 -13.76 4.09
CA PRO A 140 -4.58 -14.67 4.55
C PRO A 140 -5.98 -14.27 4.06
N GLY A 141 -6.73 -15.24 3.56
CA GLY A 141 -8.11 -15.02 3.10
C GLY A 141 -8.26 -14.17 1.84
N ALA A 142 -7.16 -13.81 1.16
CA ALA A 142 -7.22 -13.11 -0.11
C ALA A 142 -7.48 -14.11 -1.24
N SER A 143 -8.45 -13.79 -2.10
CA SER A 143 -8.67 -14.50 -3.36
C SER A 143 -7.67 -13.96 -4.39
N GLY A 144 -6.58 -14.70 -4.59
CA GLY A 144 -5.61 -14.44 -5.65
C GLY A 144 -5.75 -15.48 -6.76
#